data_AF-A0A5E6N1G3-F1
#
_entry.id   AF-A0A5E6N1G3-F1
#
_cell.length_a   1.000
_cell.length_b   1.000
_cell.length_c   1.000
_cell.angle_alpha   90.00
_cell.angle_beta   90.00
_cell.angle_gamma   90.00
#
_symmetry.space_group_name_H-M   'P 1'
#
loop_
_entity.id
_entity.type
_entity.pdbx_description
1 polymer ?
#
loop_
_entity_poly.entity_id
_entity_poly.type
_entity_poly.pdbx_seq_one_letter_code
_entity_poly.pdbx_strand_id
1 'polypeptide(L)' 'MYPIAKSDRTPLIDEKTYLAMYQESIENSDVFWSKKAKEFLDWDKDWDSTSNVDYTRV' A
#
# COMPACT_ATOMS: atom_id res chain seq x y z
N MET A 1 -11.26 9.62 -7.42
CA MET A 1 -10.86 8.25 -7.80
C MET A 1 -9.61 8.35 -8.65
N TYR A 2 -8.51 7.67 -8.27
CA TYR A 2 -7.26 7.73 -9.01
C TYR A 2 -7.35 6.84 -10.26
N PRO A 3 -6.96 7.30 -11.46
CA PRO A 3 -7.17 6.57 -12.70
C PRO A 3 -6.31 5.30 -12.79
N ILE A 4 -6.89 4.20 -13.28
CA ILE A 4 -6.15 2.97 -13.63
C ILE A 4 -5.50 3.18 -14.99
N ALA A 5 -4.17 3.08 -15.03
CA ALA A 5 -3.42 3.20 -16.28
C ALA A 5 -3.76 2.03 -17.21
N LYS A 6 -3.98 2.32 -18.49
CA LYS A 6 -4.16 1.29 -19.52
C LYS A 6 -2.81 0.63 -19.82
N SER A 7 -2.79 -0.70 -19.84
CA SER A 7 -1.61 -1.49 -20.17
C SER A 7 -2.02 -2.69 -21.00
N ASP A 8 -1.16 -3.11 -21.93
CA ASP A 8 -1.33 -4.34 -22.71
C ASP A 8 -0.96 -5.61 -21.90
N ARG A 9 -0.52 -5.44 -20.65
CA ARG A 9 -0.18 -6.54 -19.74
C ARG A 9 -1.41 -7.01 -18.98
N THR A 10 -1.49 -8.32 -18.75
CA THR A 10 -2.49 -8.88 -17.83
C THR A 10 -2.24 -8.35 -16.42
N PRO A 11 -3.22 -7.66 -15.81
CA PRO A 11 -3.05 -7.10 -14.47
C PRO A 11 -3.03 -8.22 -13.42
N LEU A 12 -2.24 -8.01 -12.36
CA LEU A 12 -2.13 -8.97 -11.25
C LEU A 12 -3.34 -8.95 -10.32
N ILE A 13 -4.11 -7.85 -10.35
CA ILE A 13 -5.31 -7.64 -9.55
C ILE A 13 -6.39 -6.96 -10.39
N ASP A 14 -7.65 -7.14 -10.01
CA ASP A 14 -8.78 -6.47 -10.66
C ASP A 14 -8.98 -5.03 -10.15
N GLU A 15 -9.84 -4.28 -10.85
CA GLU A 15 -10.17 -2.88 -10.51
C GLU A 15 -10.74 -2.74 -9.10
N LYS A 16 -11.63 -3.65 -8.70
CA LYS A 16 -12.26 -3.61 -7.38
C LYS A 16 -11.24 -3.76 -6.26
N THR A 17 -10.30 -4.67 -6.43
CA THR A 17 -9.20 -4.94 -5.49
C THR A 17 -8.25 -3.75 -5.44
N TYR A 18 -7.89 -3.18 -6.59
CA TYR A 18 -7.08 -1.96 -6.65
C TYR A 18 -7.74 -0.81 -5.89
N LEU A 19 -9.04 -0.57 -6.09
CA LEU A 19 -9.76 0.51 -5.43
C LEU A 19 -9.82 0.33 -3.91
N ALA A 20 -10.11 -0.89 -3.44
CA ALA A 20 -10.11 -1.20 -2.02
C ALA A 20 -8.72 -1.01 -1.39
N MET A 21 -7.68 -1.54 -2.04
CA MET A 21 -6.29 -1.39 -1.59
C MET A 21 -5.86 0.08 -1.58
N TYR A 22 -6.21 0.84 -2.60
CA TYR A 22 -5.88 2.27 -2.67
C TYR A 22 -6.57 3.05 -1.55
N GLN A 23 -7.86 2.83 -1.33
CA GLN A 23 -8.59 3.48 -0.24
C GLN A 23 -7.93 3.16 1.12
N GLU A 24 -7.63 1.89 1.38
CA GLU A 24 -6.96 1.47 2.63
C GLU A 24 -5.55 2.07 2.77
N SER A 25 -4.79 2.16 1.67
CA SER A 25 -3.44 2.75 1.68
C SER A 25 -3.41 4.23 2.04
N ILE A 26 -4.53 4.93 1.87
CA ILE A 26 -4.66 6.35 2.21
C ILE A 26 -5.28 6.52 3.59
N GLU A 27 -6.39 5.82 3.88
CA GLU A 27 -7.11 5.95 5.15
C GLU A 27 -6.37 5.30 6.32
N ASN A 28 -5.70 4.16 6.08
CA ASN A 28 -5.02 3.34 7.09
C ASN A 28 -3.62 2.91 6.60
N SER A 29 -2.84 3.88 6.12
CA SER A 29 -1.52 3.68 5.49
C SER A 29 -0.58 2.77 6.28
N ASP A 30 -0.42 3.00 7.59
CA ASP A 30 0.49 2.20 8.42
C ASP A 30 0.10 0.73 8.51
N VAL A 31 -1.21 0.44 8.57
CA VAL A 31 -1.72 -0.93 8.63
C VAL A 31 -1.53 -1.61 7.28
N PHE A 32 -1.88 -0.90 6.20
CA PHE A 32 -1.75 -1.40 4.84
C PHE A 32 -0.30 -1.75 4.50
N TRP A 33 0.62 -0.80 4.68
CA TRP A 33 2.03 -1.02 4.34
C TRP A 33 2.71 -2.01 5.28
N SER A 34 2.29 -2.09 6.56
CA SER A 34 2.80 -3.11 7.47
C SER A 34 2.46 -4.52 6.98
N LYS A 35 1.19 -4.73 6.63
CA LYS A 35 0.71 -6.01 6.11
C LYS A 35 1.42 -6.39 4.81
N LYS A 36 1.57 -5.44 3.89
CA LYS A 36 2.25 -5.67 2.61
C LYS A 36 3.73 -6.00 2.80
N ALA A 37 4.42 -5.33 3.72
CA ALA A 37 5.82 -5.62 4.04
C ALA A 37 5.99 -7.03 4.63
N LYS A 38 5.07 -7.51 5.47
CA LYS A 38 5.10 -8.88 6.00
C LYS A 38 4.71 -9.97 4.99
N GLU A 39 3.92 -9.61 3.98
CA GLU A 39 3.45 -10.54 2.94
C GLU A 39 4.52 -10.80 1.88
N PHE A 40 5.30 -9.78 1.52
CA PHE A 40 6.22 -9.84 0.37
C PHE A 40 7.70 -9.90 0.74
N LEU A 41 8.07 -9.61 1.98
CA LEU A 41 9.47 -9.57 2.42
C LEU A 41 9.64 -10.46 3.65
N ASP A 42 10.75 -11.18 3.69
CA ASP A 42 11.20 -11.91 4.87
C ASP A 42 12.10 -11.02 5.71
N TRP A 43 11.78 -10.89 7.00
CA TRP A 43 12.48 -10.01 7.92
C TRP A 43 13.18 -10.83 9.01
N ASP A 44 14.44 -10.52 9.28
CA ASP A 44 15.18 -11.11 10.40
C ASP A 44 14.65 -10.60 11.76
N LYS A 45 14.11 -9.38 11.78
CA LYS A 45 13.44 -8.78 12.95
C LYS A 45 12.36 -7.80 12.50
N ASP A 46 11.21 -7.88 13.18
CA ASP A 46 10.09 -6.97 12.99
C ASP A 46 10.42 -5.51 13.39
N TRP A 47 9.62 -4.57 12.89
CA TRP A 47 9.66 -3.15 13.22
C TRP A 47 8.50 -2.74 14.15
N ASP A 48 8.72 -1.68 14.94
CA ASP A 48 7.70 -1.13 15.84
C ASP A 48 6.84 -0.03 15.17
N SER A 49 7.36 0.65 14.15
CA SER A 49 6.68 1.75 13.45
C SER A 49 6.83 1.61 11.94
N THR A 50 5.70 1.60 11.23
CA THR A 50 5.66 1.41 9.76
C THR A 50 6.02 2.69 9.00
N SER A 51 5.55 3.84 9.47
CA SER A 51 5.94 5.14 8.91
C SER A 51 6.11 6.18 10.03
N ASN A 52 7.02 7.13 9.82
CA ASN A 52 7.22 8.28 10.70
C ASN A 52 7.41 9.52 9.84
N VAL A 53 6.32 9.96 9.22
CA VAL A 53 6.32 11.08 8.26
C VAL A 53 5.54 12.24 8.85
N ASP A 54 6.16 13.42 8.87
CA ASP A 54 5.52 14.68 9.23
C ASP A 54 5.21 15.48 7.97
N TYR A 55 3.93 15.51 7.58
CA TYR A 55 3.44 16.25 6.41
C TYR A 55 3.26 17.76 6.68
N THR A 56 3.46 18.23 7.91
CA THR A 56 3.30 19.65 8.28
C THR A 56 4.56 20.47 8.14
N ARG A 57 5.72 19.84 7.89
CA ARG A 57 6.96 20.53 7.50
C ARG A 57 7.00 20.74 5.98
N VAL A 58 6.25 21.73 5.51
CA VAL A 58 6.32 22.27 4.13
C VAL A 58 7.04 23.61 4.15
#